data_AF-A0A4P5YSV7-F1
#
_entry.id   AF-A0A4P5YSV7-F1
#
_cell.length_a   1.000
_cell.length_b   1.000
_cell.length_c   1.000
_cell.angle_alpha   90.00
_cell.angle_beta   90.00
_cell.angle_gamma   90.00
#
_symmetry.space_group_name_H-M   'P 1'
#
loop_
_entity.id
_entity.type
_entity.pdbx_description
1 polymer ?
#
loop_
_entity_poly.entity_id
_entity_poly.type
_entity_poly.pdbx_seq_one_letter_code
_entity_poly.pdbx_strand_id
1 'polypeptide(L)'
;MDLPDELVREVKLRAVVQGRTVKDLVAEFLRQGLGLAPRGRANKGAGSRMVKVGEHGLPVIRCAPNAPATRMSAGALLALEQETQSEEDLKRARYSR
;
A
#
# COMPACT_ATOMS: atom_id res chain seq x y z
N MET A 1 -17.62 18.09 -22.72
CA MET A 1 -16.40 18.68 -22.15
C MET A 1 -15.26 18.17 -22.99
N ASP A 2 -14.69 19.02 -23.82
CA ASP A 2 -13.57 18.66 -24.67
C ASP A 2 -12.29 18.91 -23.86
N LEU A 3 -11.71 17.83 -23.33
CA LEU A 3 -10.42 17.91 -22.67
C LEU A 3 -9.29 17.79 -23.70
N PRO A 4 -8.20 18.55 -23.57
CA PRO A 4 -6.98 18.35 -24.33
C PRO A 4 -6.52 16.89 -24.32
N ASP A 5 -6.10 16.37 -25.48
CA ASP A 5 -5.70 14.96 -25.65
C ASP A 5 -4.56 14.55 -24.70
N GLU A 6 -3.64 15.47 -24.43
CA GLU A 6 -2.56 15.27 -23.48
C GLU A 6 -3.07 14.97 -22.06
N LEU A 7 -4.10 15.68 -21.61
CA LEU A 7 -4.71 15.46 -20.30
C LEU A 7 -5.47 14.15 -20.27
N VAL A 8 -6.19 13.82 -21.35
CA VAL A 8 -6.89 12.54 -21.47
C VAL A 8 -5.90 11.37 -21.40
N ARG A 9 -4.76 11.48 -22.09
CA ARG A 9 -3.69 10.47 -22.07
C ARG A 9 -3.12 10.29 -20.67
N GLU A 10 -2.81 11.39 -19.99
CA GLU A 10 -2.24 11.35 -18.63
C GLU A 10 -3.23 10.73 -17.62
N VAL A 11 -4.51 11.09 -17.70
CA VAL A 11 -5.54 10.50 -16.84
C VAL A 11 -5.69 9.00 -17.10
N LYS A 12 -5.63 8.56 -18.36
CA LYS A 12 -5.66 7.13 -18.72
C LYS A 12 -4.46 6.38 -18.14
N LEU A 13 -3.24 6.95 -18.24
CA LEU A 13 -2.04 6.33 -17.66
C LEU A 13 -2.18 6.18 -16.14
N ARG A 14 -2.63 7.21 -15.44
CA ARG A 14 -2.87 7.16 -13.99
C ARG A 14 -3.95 6.15 -13.61
N ALA A 15 -4.98 6.00 -14.42
CA ALA A 15 -6.05 5.02 -14.22
C ALA A 15 -5.50 3.59 -14.23
N VAL A 16 -4.63 3.29 -15.21
CA VAL A 16 -3.96 1.99 -15.32
C VAL A 16 -3.05 1.74 -14.12
N VAL A 17 -2.15 2.70 -13.82
CA VAL A 17 -1.18 2.57 -12.71
C VAL A 17 -1.89 2.36 -11.36
N GLN A 18 -3.03 3.00 -11.14
CA GLN A 18 -3.77 2.91 -9.88
C GLN A 18 -4.83 1.80 -9.86
N GLY A 19 -5.04 1.07 -10.96
CA GLY A 19 -6.12 0.08 -11.07
C GLY A 19 -7.53 0.68 -10.93
N ARG A 20 -7.72 1.93 -11.39
CA ARG A 20 -8.98 2.68 -11.24
C ARG A 20 -9.58 3.01 -12.59
N THR A 21 -10.86 3.37 -12.61
CA THR A 21 -11.49 3.87 -13.85
C THR A 21 -11.11 5.33 -14.10
N VAL A 22 -10.99 5.71 -15.37
CA VAL A 22 -10.80 7.11 -15.78
C VAL A 22 -11.91 8.00 -15.19
N LYS A 23 -13.16 7.52 -15.19
CA LYS A 23 -14.32 8.24 -14.64
C LYS A 23 -14.13 8.58 -13.16
N ASP A 24 -13.66 7.64 -12.36
CA ASP A 24 -13.47 7.84 -10.92
C ASP A 24 -12.35 8.85 -10.65
N LEU A 25 -11.27 8.80 -11.43
CA LEU A 25 -10.16 9.74 -11.34
C LEU A 25 -10.57 11.16 -11.73
N VAL A 26 -11.26 11.32 -12.86
CA VAL A 26 -11.77 12.62 -13.31
C VAL A 26 -12.72 13.21 -12.25
N ALA A 27 -13.64 12.39 -11.72
CA ALA A 27 -14.56 12.85 -10.69
C ALA A 27 -13.84 13.25 -9.39
N GLU A 28 -12.73 12.60 -9.03
CA GLU A 28 -11.90 13.00 -7.89
C GLU A 28 -11.18 14.32 -8.14
N PHE A 29 -10.52 14.47 -9.29
CA PHE A 29 -9.82 15.71 -9.64
C PHE A 29 -10.76 16.91 -9.72
N LEU A 30 -11.95 16.73 -10.30
CA LEU A 30 -12.97 17.78 -10.32
C LEU A 30 -13.43 18.16 -8.91
N ARG A 31 -13.65 17.19 -8.02
CA ARG A 31 -14.00 17.48 -6.63
C ARG A 31 -12.90 18.27 -5.91
N GLN A 32 -11.63 17.86 -6.07
CA GLN A 32 -10.48 18.55 -5.49
C GLN A 32 -10.37 19.99 -6.01
N GLY A 33 -10.49 20.19 -7.33
CA GLY A 33 -10.43 21.52 -7.94
C GLY A 33 -11.60 22.43 -7.54
N LEU A 34 -12.75 21.86 -7.22
CA LEU A 34 -13.92 22.58 -6.72
C LEU A 34 -13.92 22.77 -5.19
N GLY A 35 -12.87 22.37 -4.48
CA GLY A 35 -12.79 22.47 -3.02
C GLY A 35 -13.78 21.56 -2.28
N LEU A 36 -14.36 20.56 -2.95
CA LEU A 36 -15.27 19.60 -2.34
C LEU A 36 -14.47 18.58 -1.55
N ALA A 37 -14.91 18.27 -0.33
CA ALA A 37 -14.29 17.26 0.51
C ALA A 37 -14.10 15.94 -0.28
N PRO A 38 -12.91 15.33 -0.27
CA PRO A 38 -12.69 14.04 -0.90
C PRO A 38 -13.71 13.05 -0.32
N ARG A 39 -14.52 12.42 -1.18
CA ARG A 39 -15.29 11.25 -0.74
C ARG A 39 -14.26 10.25 -0.26
N GLY A 40 -14.25 9.98 1.05
CA GLY A 40 -13.29 9.12 1.70
C GLY A 40 -13.04 7.90 0.83
N ARG A 41 -11.76 7.68 0.49
CA ARG A 41 -11.32 6.58 -0.37
C ARG A 41 -11.99 5.30 0.11
N ALA A 42 -13.01 4.84 -0.61
CA ALA A 42 -13.44 3.45 -0.46
C ALA A 42 -12.28 2.66 -1.04
N ASN A 43 -11.37 2.27 -0.14
CA ASN A 43 -10.19 1.49 -0.45
C ASN A 43 -10.69 0.14 -0.97
N LYS A 44 -10.97 0.07 -2.28
CA LYS A 44 -11.16 -1.19 -3.00
C LYS A 44 -9.80 -1.73 -3.46
N GLY A 45 -8.81 -1.63 -2.60
CA GLY A 45 -7.97 -2.78 -2.37
C GLY A 45 -8.51 -3.44 -1.12
N ALA A 46 -8.96 -4.69 -1.23
CA ALA A 46 -8.85 -5.59 -0.09
C ALA A 46 -7.35 -5.80 0.17
N GLY A 47 -6.63 -4.74 0.55
CA GLY A 47 -5.38 -4.88 1.26
C GLY A 47 -5.74 -5.69 2.48
N SER A 48 -5.09 -6.85 2.62
CA SER A 48 -5.25 -7.75 3.76
C SER A 48 -5.57 -6.92 5.00
N ARG A 49 -6.64 -7.27 5.72
CA ARG A 49 -7.11 -6.60 6.96
C ARG A 49 -5.97 -6.32 7.98
N MET A 50 -4.82 -6.96 7.78
CA MET A 50 -3.54 -6.78 8.45
C MET A 50 -2.86 -5.44 8.22
N VAL A 51 -2.86 -4.82 7.04
CA VAL A 51 -2.08 -3.58 6.80
C VAL A 51 -2.97 -2.35 6.93
N LYS A 52 -2.64 -1.45 7.86
CA LYS A 52 -3.34 -0.17 8.09
C LYS A 52 -2.37 0.99 8.03
N VAL A 53 -2.85 2.19 7.70
CA VAL A 53 -2.06 3.42 7.86
C VAL A 53 -2.16 3.84 9.33
N GLY A 54 -1.02 3.98 10.00
CA GLY A 54 -0.91 4.46 11.37
C GLY A 54 -1.09 5.98 11.46
N GLU A 55 -1.16 6.49 12.68
CA GLU A 55 -1.42 7.91 12.97
C GLU A 55 -0.40 8.85 12.31
N HIS A 56 0.85 8.41 12.19
CA HIS A 56 1.94 9.18 11.56
C HIS A 56 2.09 8.93 10.06
N GLY A 57 1.09 8.31 9.42
CA GLY A 57 1.13 8.02 7.98
C GLY A 57 1.98 6.80 7.59
N LEU A 58 2.58 6.11 8.55
CA LEU A 58 3.38 4.90 8.30
C LEU A 58 2.49 3.64 8.22
N PRO A 59 2.83 2.66 7.37
CA PRO A 59 2.11 1.39 7.33
C PRO A 59 2.35 0.60 8.63
N VAL A 60 1.27 0.13 9.24
CA VAL A 60 1.24 -0.71 10.44
C VAL A 60 0.68 -2.08 10.05
N ILE A 61 1.46 -3.12 10.30
CA ILE A 61 1.07 -4.51 10.09
C ILE A 61 0.49 -5.05 11.41
N ARG A 62 -0.81 -5.31 11.42
CA ARG A 62 -1.53 -5.92 12.54
C ARG A 62 -1.55 -7.43 12.38
N CYS A 63 -0.73 -8.12 13.15
CA CYS A 63 -0.72 -9.57 13.24
C CYS A 63 -2.03 -10.13 13.80
N ALA A 64 -2.30 -11.41 13.53
CA ALA A 64 -3.41 -12.11 14.16
C ALA A 64 -3.26 -12.13 15.69
N PRO A 65 -4.36 -12.08 16.47
CA PRO A 65 -4.30 -12.03 17.94
C PRO A 65 -3.55 -13.22 18.57
N ASN A 66 -3.55 -14.37 17.89
CA ASN A 66 -2.91 -15.61 18.31
C ASN A 66 -1.56 -15.86 17.62
N ALA A 67 -0.97 -14.86 16.96
CA ALA A 67 0.35 -15.01 16.35
C ALA A 67 1.40 -15.35 17.42
N PRO A 68 2.35 -16.27 17.17
CA PRO A 68 3.38 -16.64 18.14
C PRO A 68 4.13 -15.43 18.72
N ALA A 69 4.37 -14.42 17.89
CA ALA A 69 5.02 -13.16 18.25
C ALA A 69 4.32 -12.42 19.41
N THR A 70 3.02 -12.63 19.67
CA THR A 70 2.32 -11.97 20.79
C THR A 70 2.71 -12.51 22.16
N ARG A 71 3.40 -13.65 22.23
CA ARG A 71 3.83 -14.32 23.47
C ARG A 71 5.34 -14.42 23.61
N MET A 72 6.10 -13.92 22.63
CA MET A 72 7.56 -13.95 22.64
C MET A 72 8.12 -12.76 23.43
N SER A 73 9.27 -12.97 24.07
CA SER A 73 10.02 -11.86 24.67
C SER A 73 10.63 -10.98 23.56
N ALA A 74 10.95 -9.72 23.88
CA ALA A 74 11.62 -8.82 22.93
C ALA A 74 12.93 -9.41 22.40
N GLY A 75 13.73 -10.04 23.27
CA GLY A 75 14.97 -10.72 22.86
C GLY A 75 14.73 -11.89 21.90
N ALA A 76 13.68 -12.69 22.13
CA ALA A 76 13.34 -13.78 21.23
C ALA A 76 12.84 -13.27 19.87
N LEU A 77 12.12 -12.15 19.83
CA LEU A 77 11.68 -11.51 18.59
C LEU A 77 12.88 -11.01 17.77
N LEU A 78 13.84 -10.35 18.42
CA LEU A 78 15.07 -9.87 17.76
C LEU A 78 15.92 -11.02 17.23
N ALA A 79 16.05 -12.11 17.98
CA ALA A 79 16.78 -13.30 17.54
C ALA A 79 16.14 -13.93 16.29
N LEU A 80 14.80 -14.07 16.29
CA LEU A 80 14.05 -14.58 15.14
C LEU A 80 14.20 -13.68 13.91
N GLU A 81 14.18 -12.36 14.10
CA GLU A 81 14.42 -11.39 13.03
C GLU A 81 15.81 -11.60 12.39
N GLN A 82 16.86 -11.65 13.21
CA GLN A 82 18.24 -11.81 12.75
C GLN A 82 18.46 -13.13 12.02
N GLU A 83 17.89 -14.23 12.55
CA GLU A 83 17.92 -15.55 11.91
C GLU A 83 17.27 -15.49 10.53
N THR A 84 16.04 -14.98 10.45
CA THR A 84 15.28 -14.91 9.20
C THR A 84 15.99 -14.04 8.15
N GLN A 85 16.56 -12.89 8.55
CA GLN A 85 17.31 -12.01 7.65
C GLN A 85 18.58 -12.71 7.13
N SER A 86 19.32 -13.37 8.00
CA SER A 86 20.54 -14.11 7.62
C SER A 86 20.25 -15.23 6.63
N GLU A 87 19.15 -15.96 6.83
CA GLU A 87 18.72 -17.00 5.89
C GLU A 87 18.36 -16.44 4.51
N GLU A 88 17.62 -15.34 4.46
CA GLU A 88 17.25 -14.70 3.19
C GLU A 88 18.46 -14.13 2.45
N ASP A 89 19.40 -13.51 3.18
CA ASP A 89 20.65 -13.03 2.59
C ASP A 89 21.47 -14.17 2.00
N LEU A 90 21.57 -15.30 2.71
CA LEU A 90 22.25 -16.50 2.21
C LEU A 90 21.55 -17.07 0.97
N LYS A 91 20.22 -17.11 0.95
CA LYS A 91 19.45 -17.56 -0.24
C LYS A 91 19.76 -16.64 -1.42
N ARG A 92 19.66 -15.32 -1.24
CA ARG A 92 19.91 -14.34 -2.31
C ARG A 92 21.34 -14.36 -2.82
N ALA A 93 22.33 -14.51 -1.93
CA ALA A 93 23.72 -14.68 -2.31
C ALA A 93 23.96 -15.95 -3.15
N ARG A 94 23.19 -17.02 -2.91
CA ARG A 94 23.25 -18.26 -3.71
C ARG A 94 22.58 -18.14 -5.08
N TYR A 95 21.56 -17.30 -5.23
CA TYR A 95 20.89 -17.04 -6.52
C TYR A 95 21.60 -16.00 -7.40
N SER A 96 22.64 -15.34 -6.90
CA SER A 96 23.44 -14.37 -7.64
C SER A 96 24.70 -14.95 -8.32
N ARG A 97 24.75 -16.27 -8.55
CA ARG A 97 25.82 -16.95 -9.32
C ARG A 97 25.32 -17.46 -10.66
#